data_AF-A0A6C0IPH6-F1
#
_entry.id   AF-A0A6C0IPH6-F1
#
_cell.length_a   1.000
_cell.length_b   1.000
_cell.length_c   1.000
_cell.angle_alpha   90.00
_cell.angle_beta   90.00
_cell.angle_gamma   90.00
#
_symmetry.space_group_name_H-M   'P 1'
#
loop_
_entity.id
_entity.type
_entity.pdbx_description
1 polymer ?
#
loop_
_entity_poly.entity_id
_entity_poly.type
_entity_poly.pdbx_seq_one_letter_code
_entity_poly.pdbx_strand_id
1 'polypeptide(L)'
;MEQNSSKSAAKKEQPFDDVLNVLSGFKNQITGLIKQVKSLEKSCNKRMKALEKEAKKNKMKGNRKPSGFAVPGKISSELCKFMNKPEGSDAARTEVTKFIIKYIQEKNLQNPVNKREILPDSDLKKLLKGTEKEPVTYFSIQRLMNPHFV
;
A
#
# COMPACT_ATOMS: atom_id res chain seq x y z
N MET A 1 -46.04 54.13 53.87
CA MET A 1 -45.58 52.89 54.52
C MET A 1 -45.52 51.69 53.55
N GLU A 2 -45.61 51.87 52.23
CA GLU A 2 -45.76 50.74 51.29
C GLU A 2 -44.47 50.20 50.63
N GLN A 3 -43.30 50.78 50.86
CA GLN A 3 -42.07 50.33 50.15
C GLN A 3 -41.28 49.21 50.85
N ASN A 4 -41.65 48.76 52.06
CA ASN A 4 -40.84 47.79 52.82
C ASN A 4 -41.33 46.33 52.74
N SER A 5 -42.53 46.08 52.18
CA SER A 5 -43.08 44.71 52.05
C SER A 5 -42.56 43.99 50.79
N SER A 6 -42.36 44.72 49.69
CA SER A 6 -41.95 44.14 48.40
C SER A 6 -40.49 43.62 48.38
N LYS A 7 -39.58 44.24 49.15
CA LYS A 7 -38.17 43.79 49.26
C LYS A 7 -37.98 42.50 50.07
N SER A 8 -38.91 42.16 50.98
CA SER A 8 -38.77 40.97 51.83
C SER A 8 -39.25 39.68 51.17
N ALA A 9 -40.17 39.77 50.19
CA ALA A 9 -40.63 38.63 49.41
C ALA A 9 -39.57 38.19 48.37
N ALA A 10 -38.97 39.17 47.67
CA ALA A 10 -37.90 38.93 46.68
C ALA A 10 -36.67 38.21 47.26
N LYS A 11 -36.38 38.39 48.57
CA LYS A 11 -35.22 37.76 49.24
C LYS A 11 -35.46 36.29 49.65
N LYS A 12 -36.73 35.84 49.72
CA LYS A 12 -37.08 34.45 50.06
C LYS A 12 -37.13 33.52 48.84
N GLU A 13 -37.29 34.08 47.64
CA GLU A 13 -37.37 33.32 46.38
C GLU A 13 -35.99 33.09 45.73
N GLN A 14 -34.99 33.93 46.02
CA GLN A 14 -33.61 33.79 45.50
C GLN A 14 -32.98 32.39 45.63
N PRO A 15 -33.10 31.68 46.78
CA PRO A 15 -32.52 30.34 46.91
C PRO A 15 -33.15 29.31 45.98
N PHE A 16 -34.43 29.49 45.64
CA PHE A 16 -35.14 28.61 44.69
C PHE A 16 -34.70 28.92 43.26
N ASP A 17 -34.51 30.19 42.91
CA ASP A 17 -34.01 30.60 41.60
C ASP A 17 -32.60 30.06 41.32
N ASP A 18 -31.71 30.08 42.33
CA ASP A 18 -30.36 29.53 42.21
C ASP A 18 -30.38 28.02 41.93
N VAL A 19 -31.25 27.27 42.62
CA VAL A 19 -31.44 25.83 42.39
C VAL A 19 -32.02 25.55 41.00
N LEU A 20 -32.98 26.36 40.54
CA LEU A 20 -33.53 26.25 39.18
C LEU A 20 -32.49 26.56 38.10
N ASN A 21 -31.62 27.54 38.34
CA ASN A 21 -30.50 27.88 37.45
C ASN A 21 -29.48 26.74 37.37
N VAL A 22 -29.13 26.13 38.50
CA VAL A 22 -28.25 24.94 38.53
C VAL A 22 -28.88 23.75 37.78
N LEU A 23 -30.17 23.51 37.97
CA LEU A 23 -30.90 22.43 37.29
C LEU A 23 -30.99 22.67 35.77
N SER A 24 -31.19 23.92 35.35
CA SER A 24 -31.09 24.34 33.94
C SER A 24 -29.69 24.11 33.37
N GLY A 25 -28.65 24.40 34.16
CA GLY A 25 -27.25 24.09 33.84
C GLY A 25 -27.02 22.60 33.61
N PHE A 26 -27.50 21.74 34.51
CA PHE A 26 -27.39 20.29 34.36
C PHE A 26 -28.15 19.76 33.15
N LYS A 27 -29.34 20.29 32.85
CA LYS A 27 -30.10 19.94 31.64
C LYS A 27 -29.30 20.21 30.36
N ASN A 28 -28.61 21.36 30.31
CA ASN A 28 -27.75 21.71 29.18
C ASN A 28 -26.53 20.79 29.08
N GLN A 29 -25.91 20.43 30.20
CA GLN A 29 -24.79 19.47 30.24
C GLN A 29 -25.23 18.07 29.78
N ILE A 30 -26.37 17.56 30.25
CA ILE A 30 -26.93 16.27 29.83
C ILE A 30 -27.18 16.26 28.32
N THR A 31 -27.75 17.34 27.78
CA THR A 31 -27.97 17.48 26.33
C THR A 31 -26.64 17.49 25.56
N GLY A 32 -25.61 18.14 26.10
CA GLY A 32 -24.25 18.12 25.57
C GLY A 32 -23.64 16.72 25.54
N LEU A 33 -23.75 15.97 26.63
CA LEU A 33 -23.27 14.59 26.73
C LEU A 33 -23.97 13.66 25.74
N ILE A 34 -25.30 13.79 25.56
CA ILE A 34 -26.05 13.02 24.56
C ILE A 34 -25.50 13.26 23.14
N LYS A 35 -25.15 14.51 22.80
CA LYS A 35 -24.53 14.85 21.51
C LYS A 35 -23.14 14.22 21.37
N GLN A 36 -22.33 14.27 22.43
CA GLN A 36 -21.00 13.66 22.43
C GLN A 36 -21.06 12.15 22.24
N VAL A 37 -21.96 11.45 22.94
CA VAL A 37 -22.18 10.01 22.80
C VAL A 37 -22.56 9.66 21.35
N LYS A 38 -23.52 10.36 20.75
CA LYS A 38 -23.90 10.13 19.34
C LYS A 38 -22.76 10.38 18.36
N SER A 39 -21.94 11.41 18.60
CA SER A 39 -20.76 11.72 17.78
C SER A 39 -19.68 10.64 17.90
N LEU A 40 -19.47 10.12 19.11
CA LEU A 40 -18.52 9.06 19.39
C LEU A 40 -18.95 7.74 18.74
N GLU A 41 -20.22 7.39 18.84
CA GLU A 41 -20.79 6.21 18.17
C GLU A 41 -20.57 6.26 16.65
N LYS A 42 -20.84 7.41 16.02
CA LYS A 42 -20.59 7.62 14.59
C LYS A 42 -19.11 7.49 14.24
N SER A 43 -18.22 8.01 15.09
CA SER A 43 -16.77 7.90 14.93
C SER A 43 -16.28 6.46 15.03
N CYS A 44 -16.76 5.70 16.02
CA CYS A 44 -16.46 4.28 16.19
C CYS A 44 -16.95 3.46 14.99
N ASN A 45 -18.19 3.66 14.54
CA ASN A 45 -18.75 2.97 13.37
C ASN A 45 -17.94 3.24 12.09
N LYS A 46 -17.45 4.47 11.90
CA LYS A 46 -16.59 4.81 10.76
C LYS A 46 -15.23 4.10 10.83
N ARG A 47 -14.63 4.05 12.02
CA ARG A 47 -13.36 3.34 12.26
C ARG A 47 -13.50 1.83 12.05
N MET A 48 -14.56 1.21 12.56
CA MET A 48 -14.84 -0.21 12.34
C MET A 48 -14.97 -0.54 10.85
N LYS A 49 -15.74 0.25 10.08
CA LYS A 49 -15.86 0.05 8.62
C LYS A 49 -14.53 0.21 7.88
N ALA A 50 -13.67 1.13 8.31
CA ALA A 50 -12.35 1.31 7.73
C ALA A 50 -11.46 0.08 7.99
N LEU A 51 -11.41 -0.40 9.23
CA LEU A 51 -10.65 -1.58 9.62
C LEU A 51 -11.14 -2.85 8.91
N GLU A 52 -12.45 -3.04 8.77
CA GLU A 52 -13.02 -4.15 7.99
C GLU A 52 -12.58 -4.12 6.53
N LYS A 53 -12.55 -2.92 5.91
CA LYS A 53 -12.13 -2.74 4.53
C LYS A 53 -10.64 -3.05 4.35
N GLU A 54 -9.81 -2.63 5.29
CA GLU A 54 -8.37 -2.95 5.29
C GLU A 54 -8.11 -4.44 5.51
N ALA A 55 -8.81 -5.07 6.45
CA ALA A 55 -8.73 -6.50 6.70
C ALA A 55 -9.12 -7.31 5.44
N LYS A 56 -10.20 -6.93 4.74
CA LYS A 56 -10.60 -7.56 3.48
C LYS A 56 -9.52 -7.41 2.38
N LYS A 57 -8.89 -6.24 2.27
CA LYS A 57 -7.78 -6.03 1.31
C LYS A 57 -6.58 -6.91 1.62
N ASN A 58 -6.19 -7.03 2.88
CA ASN A 58 -5.06 -7.86 3.29
C ASN A 58 -5.33 -9.35 3.06
N LYS A 59 -6.55 -9.83 3.33
CA LYS A 59 -6.94 -11.23 3.07
C LYS A 59 -6.81 -11.60 1.59
N MET A 60 -7.06 -10.67 0.67
CA MET A 60 -6.89 -10.90 -0.78
C MET A 60 -5.44 -10.84 -1.26
N LYS A 61 -4.51 -10.31 -0.48
CA LYS A 61 -3.10 -10.13 -0.89
C LYS A 61 -2.28 -11.41 -0.74
N GLY A 62 -2.61 -12.27 0.23
CA GLY A 62 -1.84 -13.49 0.54
C GLY A 62 -2.26 -14.76 -0.21
N ASN A 63 -3.49 -14.83 -0.75
CA ASN A 63 -4.03 -16.06 -1.33
C ASN A 63 -4.06 -16.08 -2.87
N ARG A 64 -3.35 -15.15 -3.52
CA ARG A 64 -3.20 -15.18 -4.98
C ARG A 64 -2.16 -16.24 -5.33
N LYS A 65 -2.61 -17.31 -5.98
CA LYS A 65 -1.69 -18.25 -6.63
C LYS A 65 -0.73 -17.43 -7.50
N PRO A 66 0.59 -17.69 -7.46
CA PRO A 66 1.54 -16.97 -8.30
C PRO A 66 1.06 -17.08 -9.76
N SER A 67 0.96 -15.93 -10.43
CA SER A 67 0.65 -15.87 -11.86
C SER A 67 1.61 -16.80 -12.62
N GLY A 68 1.21 -17.38 -13.76
CA GLY A 68 2.04 -18.36 -14.49
C GLY A 68 3.48 -17.90 -14.78
N PHE A 69 3.73 -16.59 -14.83
CA PHE A 69 5.07 -16.00 -14.98
C PHE A 69 5.92 -15.94 -13.70
N ALA A 70 5.30 -16.13 -12.54
CA ALA A 70 5.91 -16.17 -11.21
C ALA A 70 6.07 -17.61 -10.67
N VAL A 71 5.65 -18.62 -11.45
CA VAL A 71 5.92 -20.03 -11.15
C VAL A 71 7.40 -20.31 -11.50
N PRO A 72 8.22 -20.83 -10.56
CA PRO A 72 9.56 -21.29 -10.85
C PRO A 72 9.53 -22.43 -11.87
N GLY A 73 10.35 -22.32 -12.92
CA GLY A 73 10.56 -23.37 -13.91
C GLY A 73 12.04 -23.68 -14.06
N LYS A 74 12.35 -24.82 -14.69
CA LYS A 74 13.73 -25.21 -14.94
C LYS A 74 14.38 -24.23 -15.89
N ILE A 75 15.57 -23.76 -15.54
CA ILE A 75 16.36 -22.89 -16.39
C ILE A 75 17.63 -23.60 -16.88
N SER A 76 18.07 -23.23 -18.09
CA SER A 76 19.31 -23.74 -18.68
C SER A 76 20.55 -23.45 -17.80
N SER A 77 21.59 -24.28 -17.93
CA SER A 77 22.85 -24.10 -17.19
C SER A 77 23.54 -22.76 -17.49
N GLU A 78 23.39 -22.24 -18.71
CA GLU A 78 23.93 -20.92 -19.10
C GLU A 78 23.26 -19.78 -18.33
N LEU A 79 21.93 -19.87 -18.17
CA LEU A 79 21.16 -18.88 -17.41
C LEU A 79 21.44 -19.00 -15.90
N CYS A 80 21.63 -20.22 -15.38
CA CYS A 80 22.07 -20.44 -14.00
C CYS A 80 23.41 -19.75 -13.73
N LYS A 81 24.40 -19.95 -14.61
CA LYS A 81 25.73 -19.31 -14.51
C LYS A 81 25.62 -17.79 -14.53
N PHE A 82 24.81 -17.23 -15.43
CA PHE A 82 24.60 -15.79 -15.51
C PHE A 82 23.98 -15.20 -14.23
N MET A 83 23.05 -15.93 -13.60
CA MET A 83 22.43 -15.52 -12.34
C MET A 83 23.24 -15.88 -11.08
N ASN A 84 24.44 -16.48 -11.22
CA ASN A 84 25.23 -17.02 -10.12
C ASN A 84 24.45 -18.04 -9.25
N LYS A 85 23.60 -18.87 -9.88
CA LYS A 85 22.87 -19.96 -9.23
C LYS A 85 23.49 -21.31 -9.58
N PRO A 86 23.36 -22.33 -8.70
CA PRO A 86 23.83 -23.68 -9.02
C PRO A 86 23.11 -24.25 -10.25
N GLU A 87 23.82 -25.08 -11.02
CA GLU A 87 23.26 -25.72 -12.22
C GLU A 87 22.04 -26.59 -11.85
N GLY A 88 20.95 -26.46 -12.61
CA GLY A 88 19.69 -27.16 -12.33
C GLY A 88 18.77 -26.46 -11.33
N SER A 89 19.07 -25.21 -10.95
CA SER A 89 18.14 -24.39 -10.17
C SER A 89 16.88 -24.05 -10.96
N ASP A 90 15.77 -23.88 -10.24
CA ASP A 90 14.54 -23.32 -10.80
C ASP A 90 14.52 -21.80 -10.60
N ALA A 91 14.04 -21.07 -11.60
CA ALA A 91 13.84 -19.63 -11.51
C ALA A 91 12.53 -19.24 -12.18
N ALA A 92 11.81 -18.31 -11.54
CA ALA A 92 10.62 -17.75 -12.16
C ALA A 92 11.02 -16.79 -13.28
N ARG A 93 10.24 -16.76 -14.36
CA ARG A 93 10.48 -15.85 -15.48
C ARG A 93 10.54 -14.38 -15.05
N THR A 94 9.69 -14.00 -14.10
CA THR A 94 9.71 -12.65 -13.49
C THR A 94 11.00 -12.34 -12.73
N GLU A 95 11.62 -13.33 -12.09
CA GLU A 95 12.88 -13.19 -11.38
C GLU A 95 14.04 -12.96 -12.36
N VAL A 96 14.09 -13.77 -13.42
CA VAL A 96 15.08 -13.66 -14.48
C VAL A 96 15.02 -12.29 -15.17
N THR A 97 13.82 -11.85 -15.58
CA THR A 97 13.66 -10.53 -16.22
C THR A 97 14.12 -9.40 -15.30
N LYS A 98 13.79 -9.46 -14.01
CA LYS A 98 14.25 -8.45 -13.03
C LYS A 98 15.77 -8.46 -12.88
N PHE A 99 16.37 -9.64 -12.84
CA PHE A 99 17.82 -9.79 -12.75
C PHE A 99 18.51 -9.15 -13.96
N ILE A 100 18.02 -9.43 -15.18
CA ILE A 100 18.59 -8.85 -16.41
C ILE A 100 18.43 -7.32 -16.44
N ILE A 101 17.26 -6.77 -16.05
CA ILE A 101 17.06 -5.32 -15.98
C ILE A 101 18.05 -4.69 -15.00
N LYS A 102 18.20 -5.29 -13.81
CA LYS A 102 19.13 -4.81 -12.79
C LYS A 102 20.58 -4.86 -13.31
N TYR A 103 20.96 -5.95 -13.95
CA TYR A 103 22.27 -6.11 -14.56
C TYR A 103 22.58 -5.03 -15.63
N ILE A 104 21.62 -4.76 -16.52
CA ILE A 104 21.73 -3.71 -17.54
C ILE A 104 21.92 -2.33 -16.90
N GLN A 105 21.22 -2.05 -15.81
CA GLN A 105 21.34 -0.78 -15.08
C GLN A 105 22.68 -0.67 -14.36
N GLU A 106 23.11 -1.71 -13.65
CA GLU A 106 24.38 -1.73 -12.90
C GLU A 106 25.59 -1.58 -13.82
N LYS A 107 25.57 -2.23 -14.99
CA LYS A 107 26.64 -2.12 -15.99
C LYS A 107 26.45 -0.98 -16.99
N ASN A 108 25.42 -0.13 -16.82
CA ASN A 108 25.09 0.99 -17.70
C ASN A 108 25.06 0.60 -19.20
N LEU A 109 24.48 -0.57 -19.50
CA LEU A 109 24.41 -1.12 -20.86
C LEU A 109 23.32 -0.48 -21.71
N GLN A 110 22.61 0.52 -21.22
CA GLN A 110 21.58 1.22 -21.99
C GLN A 110 22.22 2.24 -22.93
N ASN A 111 21.81 2.27 -24.19
CA ASN A 111 22.33 3.25 -25.15
C ASN A 111 21.92 4.68 -24.71
N PRO A 112 22.87 5.62 -24.52
CA PRO A 112 22.58 6.98 -24.08
C PRO A 112 21.80 7.79 -25.13
N VAL A 113 21.94 7.46 -26.41
CA VAL A 113 21.25 8.12 -27.53
C VAL A 113 19.84 7.56 -27.72
N ASN A 114 19.70 6.23 -27.65
CA ASN A 114 18.42 5.55 -27.77
C ASN A 114 18.19 4.61 -26.57
N LYS A 115 17.47 5.10 -25.55
CA LYS A 115 17.16 4.31 -24.34
C LYS A 115 16.39 3.02 -24.60
N ARG A 116 15.86 2.80 -25.81
CA ARG A 116 15.20 1.53 -26.17
C ARG A 116 16.21 0.43 -26.51
N GLU A 117 17.41 0.82 -26.94
CA GLU A 117 18.50 -0.06 -27.28
C GLU A 117 19.40 -0.33 -26.08
N ILE A 118 19.85 -1.57 -26.01
CA ILE A 118 20.77 -2.09 -25.01
C ILE A 118 22.01 -2.52 -25.79
N LEU A 119 23.17 -2.11 -25.29
CA LEU A 119 24.49 -2.48 -25.76
C LEU A 119 24.96 -3.65 -24.88
N PRO A 120 24.63 -4.91 -25.22
CA PRO A 120 24.97 -6.04 -24.37
C PRO A 120 26.49 -6.22 -24.28
N ASP A 121 26.97 -6.52 -23.08
CA ASP A 121 28.37 -6.88 -22.84
C ASP A 121 28.65 -8.33 -23.27
N SER A 122 29.89 -8.79 -23.11
CA SER A 122 30.28 -10.15 -23.53
C SER A 122 29.42 -11.24 -22.90
N ASP A 123 29.02 -11.06 -21.64
CA ASP A 123 28.28 -12.06 -20.88
C ASP A 123 26.81 -12.10 -21.29
N LEU A 124 26.18 -10.93 -21.47
CA LEU A 124 24.82 -10.84 -21.96
C LEU A 124 24.72 -11.28 -23.44
N LYS A 125 25.74 -11.01 -24.27
CA LYS A 125 25.84 -11.53 -25.64
C LYS A 125 25.93 -13.05 -25.69
N LYS A 126 26.77 -13.66 -24.85
CA LYS A 126 26.90 -15.12 -24.75
C LYS A 126 25.57 -15.77 -24.39
N LEU A 127 24.82 -15.17 -23.46
CA LEU A 127 23.51 -15.65 -23.05
C LEU A 127 22.46 -15.48 -24.16
N LEU A 128 22.47 -14.36 -24.88
CA LEU A 128 21.43 -14.04 -25.87
C LEU A 128 21.61 -14.71 -27.24
N LYS A 129 22.79 -15.30 -27.54
CA LYS A 129 23.13 -16.08 -28.75
C LYS A 129 22.77 -15.47 -30.12
N GLY A 130 22.30 -14.21 -30.20
CA GLY A 130 21.64 -13.66 -31.38
C GLY A 130 21.76 -12.15 -31.56
N THR A 131 22.78 -11.52 -30.98
CA THR A 131 22.92 -10.05 -30.95
C THR A 131 23.52 -9.43 -32.22
N GLU A 132 23.80 -10.21 -33.27
CA GLU A 132 24.50 -9.71 -34.47
C GLU A 132 23.54 -9.19 -35.56
N LYS A 133 22.26 -9.56 -35.52
CA LYS A 133 21.32 -9.30 -36.62
C LYS A 133 20.23 -8.26 -36.31
N GLU A 134 19.94 -7.99 -35.04
CA GLU A 134 18.86 -7.09 -34.63
C GLU A 134 19.27 -6.22 -33.42
N PRO A 135 18.76 -4.97 -33.32
CA PRO A 135 19.00 -4.12 -32.16
C PRO A 135 18.43 -4.77 -30.89
N VAL A 136 19.27 -4.93 -29.88
CA VAL A 136 18.89 -5.57 -28.63
C VAL A 136 18.06 -4.60 -27.80
N THR A 137 16.77 -4.87 -27.68
CA THR A 137 15.82 -4.16 -26.82
C THR A 137 15.30 -5.09 -25.72
N TYR A 138 14.67 -4.56 -24.67
CA TYR A 138 14.04 -5.39 -23.63
C TYR A 138 13.05 -6.43 -24.20
N PHE A 139 12.35 -6.08 -25.29
CA PHE A 139 11.45 -6.99 -25.99
C PHE A 139 12.21 -8.14 -26.67
N SER A 140 13.31 -7.81 -27.37
CA SER A 140 14.16 -8.83 -28.00
C SER A 140 14.78 -9.77 -26.96
N ILE A 141 15.24 -9.24 -25.81
CA ILE A 141 15.79 -10.04 -24.71
C ILE A 141 14.75 -11.03 -24.20
N GLN A 142 13.52 -10.59 -23.96
CA GLN A 142 12.46 -11.48 -23.49
C GLN A 142 12.17 -12.61 -24.48
N ARG A 143 12.24 -12.33 -25.80
CA ARG A 143 12.10 -13.33 -26.87
C ARG A 143 13.29 -14.30 -26.89
N LEU A 144 14.51 -13.78 -26.86
CA LEU A 144 15.75 -14.55 -26.89
C LEU A 144 15.95 -15.40 -25.63
N MET A 145 15.32 -15.03 -24.52
CA MET A 145 15.33 -15.82 -23.28
C MET A 145 14.35 -16.99 -23.28
N ASN A 146 13.36 -17.03 -24.17
CA ASN A 146 12.40 -18.15 -24.26
C ASN A 146 13.05 -19.54 -24.27
N PRO A 147 14.09 -19.80 -25.08
CA PRO A 147 14.71 -21.13 -25.18
C PRO A 147 15.47 -21.57 -23.92
N HIS A 148 15.74 -20.63 -22.99
CA HIS A 148 16.44 -20.93 -21.75
C HIS A 148 15.51 -21.38 -20.61
N PHE A 149 14.19 -21.31 -20.82
CA PHE A 149 13.17 -21.87 -19.92
C PHE A 149 12.65 -23.17 -20.50
N VAL A 150 12.70 -24.25 -19.71
CA VAL A 150 12.31 -25.62 -20.09
C VAL A 150 11.02 -26.03 -19.37
#